data_AF-A0AA48RH39-F1
#
_entry.id   AF-A0AA48RH39-F1
#
_cell.length_a   1.000
_cell.length_b   1.000
_cell.length_c   1.000
_cell.angle_alpha   90.00
_cell.angle_beta   90.00
_cell.angle_gamma   90.00
#
_symmetry.space_group_name_H-M   'P 1'
#
loop_
_entity.id
_entity.type
_entity.pdbx_description
1 polymer ?
#
loop_
_entity_poly.entity_id
_entity_poly.type
_entity_poly.pdbx_seq_one_letter_code
_entity_poly.pdbx_strand_id
1 'polypeptide(L)'
;MWQELAAIVRRPIANMLGSKRLKIIPFEFPGYTIQMRARSVSDRHDKKGIAELYVSPDGELQLKLAEEQEAIRLYNGELHSMAHEWFAIPRVVPFRVDLGDWTPRIVLGDVVYQRERWKVTRDDRWRKTYAGTSFELFYDMLKLRRELKMPEYVYVRVSTEPKPFLIDFHNYFLLEMWESFMREDQVAIVTEMLPGPEHLWLRDTEGNRYCAEFRTSVFYHADAVGDQE
;
A
#
# COMPACT_ATOMS: atom_id res chain seq x y z
N MET A 1 2.73 -18.68 15.82
CA MET A 1 1.94 -18.08 14.72
C MET A 1 0.63 -18.81 14.45
N TRP A 2 0.60 -19.98 13.79
CA TRP A 2 -0.69 -20.59 13.39
C TRP A 2 -1.59 -21.05 14.55
N GLN A 3 -0.99 -21.63 15.59
CA GLN A 3 -1.71 -22.02 16.81
C GLN A 3 -2.20 -20.80 17.61
N GLU A 4 -1.41 -19.73 17.66
CA GLU A 4 -1.80 -18.47 18.31
C GLU A 4 -2.96 -17.80 17.55
N LEU A 5 -2.88 -17.75 16.22
CA LEU A 5 -3.98 -17.28 15.36
C LEU A 5 -5.25 -18.08 15.57
N ALA A 6 -5.16 -19.41 15.56
CA ALA A 6 -6.31 -20.28 15.80
C ALA A 6 -6.92 -20.07 17.20
N ALA A 7 -6.10 -19.77 18.21
CA ALA A 7 -6.57 -19.50 19.57
C ALA A 7 -7.25 -18.12 19.73
N ILE A 8 -6.95 -17.14 18.86
CA ILE A 8 -7.55 -15.80 18.87
C ILE A 8 -8.91 -15.78 18.15
N VAL A 9 -9.10 -16.68 17.19
CA VAL A 9 -10.27 -16.71 16.32
C VAL A 9 -11.46 -17.37 17.05
N ARG A 10 -12.43 -16.57 17.47
CA ARG A 10 -13.64 -17.02 18.21
C ARG A 10 -14.80 -17.51 17.33
N ARG A 11 -14.65 -17.53 16.00
CA ARG A 11 -15.65 -17.96 15.01
C ARG A 11 -14.97 -18.67 13.85
N PRO A 12 -15.62 -19.58 13.12
CA PRO A 12 -14.99 -20.19 11.96
C PRO A 12 -14.62 -19.11 10.93
N ILE A 13 -13.38 -19.17 10.43
CA ILE A 13 -12.83 -18.18 9.51
C ILE A 13 -12.28 -18.88 8.27
N ALA A 14 -12.36 -18.21 7.13
CA ALA A 14 -11.99 -18.79 5.86
C ALA A 14 -11.09 -17.88 5.02
N ASN A 15 -10.18 -18.50 4.28
CA ASN A 15 -9.47 -17.86 3.18
C ASN A 15 -10.35 -17.90 1.93
N MET A 16 -10.25 -16.90 1.05
CA MET A 16 -10.92 -16.93 -0.25
C MET A 16 -9.90 -16.76 -1.38
N LEU A 17 -9.75 -17.83 -2.17
CA LEU A 17 -8.75 -17.88 -3.24
C LEU A 17 -9.32 -17.35 -4.57
N GLY A 18 -9.08 -16.06 -4.81
CA GLY A 18 -9.32 -15.38 -6.08
C GLY A 18 -8.27 -15.69 -7.16
N SER A 19 -8.37 -15.03 -8.31
CA SER A 19 -7.42 -15.24 -9.42
C SER A 19 -6.12 -14.43 -9.27
N LYS A 20 -6.11 -13.37 -8.45
CA LYS A 20 -4.91 -12.54 -8.24
C LYS A 20 -4.14 -13.05 -7.03
N ARG A 21 -2.89 -13.44 -7.23
CA ARG A 21 -1.96 -13.71 -6.13
C ARG A 21 -1.34 -12.39 -5.65
N LEU A 22 -1.70 -11.96 -4.45
CA LEU A 22 -1.07 -10.82 -3.78
C LEU A 22 0.24 -11.27 -3.13
N LYS A 23 1.34 -10.52 -3.28
CA LYS A 23 2.67 -10.89 -2.77
C LYS A 23 2.81 -10.72 -1.24
N ILE A 24 1.89 -11.21 -0.40
CA ILE A 24 1.83 -10.87 1.03
C ILE A 24 1.56 -12.10 1.92
N ILE A 25 2.54 -12.51 2.76
CA ILE A 25 2.42 -13.47 3.92
C ILE A 25 1.86 -14.87 3.50
N PRO A 26 1.91 -15.96 4.30
CA PRO A 26 1.29 -17.22 3.91
C PRO A 26 -0.15 -17.01 3.39
N PHE A 27 -0.38 -17.45 2.16
CA PHE A 27 -1.60 -17.23 1.38
C PHE A 27 -2.85 -17.87 1.98
N GLU A 28 -2.68 -18.79 2.91
CA GLU A 28 -3.74 -19.55 3.51
C GLU A 28 -3.50 -19.62 5.01
N PHE A 29 -4.35 -18.91 5.75
CA PHE A 29 -4.42 -18.93 7.20
C PHE A 29 -5.24 -20.14 7.72
N PRO A 30 -5.19 -20.50 9.01
CA PRO A 30 -5.86 -21.69 9.52
C PRO A 30 -7.37 -21.53 9.43
N GLY A 31 -8.10 -22.62 9.19
CA GLY A 31 -9.54 -22.63 8.95
C GLY A 31 -9.88 -23.18 7.57
N TYR A 32 -10.99 -22.72 7.00
CA TYR A 32 -11.41 -23.15 5.67
C TYR A 32 -10.61 -22.44 4.57
N THR A 33 -10.50 -23.09 3.42
CA THR A 33 -10.04 -22.46 2.19
C THR A 33 -11.12 -22.56 1.13
N ILE A 34 -11.76 -21.43 0.84
CA ILE A 34 -12.77 -21.30 -0.21
C ILE A 34 -12.08 -21.14 -1.56
N GLN A 35 -12.28 -22.12 -2.44
CA GLN A 35 -11.72 -22.12 -3.79
C GLN A 35 -12.74 -21.52 -4.77
N MET A 36 -12.46 -20.30 -5.26
CA MET A 36 -13.31 -19.61 -6.23
C MET A 36 -12.76 -19.70 -7.66
N ARG A 37 -11.55 -19.17 -7.87
CA ARG A 37 -10.87 -19.19 -9.19
C ARG A 37 -9.50 -19.82 -9.14
N ALA A 38 -8.83 -19.74 -8.00
CA ALA A 38 -7.59 -20.45 -7.76
C ALA A 38 -7.82 -21.69 -6.89
N ARG A 39 -6.89 -22.65 -6.97
CA ARG A 39 -6.88 -23.83 -6.11
C ARG A 39 -5.82 -23.71 -5.04
N SER A 40 -6.16 -24.20 -3.84
CA SER A 40 -5.19 -24.40 -2.76
C SER A 40 -4.19 -25.47 -3.17
N VAL A 41 -2.93 -25.26 -2.80
CA VAL A 41 -1.86 -26.27 -2.90
C VAL A 41 -1.50 -26.84 -1.53
N SER A 42 -2.18 -26.40 -0.47
CA SER A 42 -1.98 -26.85 0.90
C SER A 42 -2.94 -27.97 1.24
N ASP A 43 -2.47 -29.03 1.89
CA ASP A 43 -3.33 -30.09 2.44
C ASP A 43 -3.71 -29.86 3.90
N ARG A 44 -3.37 -28.69 4.46
CA ARG A 44 -3.56 -28.34 5.87
C ARG A 44 -4.89 -27.66 6.18
N HIS A 45 -5.69 -27.36 5.17
CA HIS A 45 -6.92 -26.58 5.30
C HIS A 45 -8.09 -27.37 4.73
N ASP A 46 -9.26 -27.22 5.34
CA ASP A 46 -10.49 -27.80 4.82
C ASP A 46 -10.92 -27.00 3.58
N LYS A 47 -10.90 -27.68 2.42
CA LYS A 47 -11.09 -27.07 1.11
C LYS A 47 -12.56 -27.12 0.75
N LYS A 48 -13.17 -25.96 0.55
CA LYS A 48 -14.58 -25.82 0.18
C LYS A 48 -14.71 -25.09 -1.15
N GLY A 49 -15.66 -25.51 -1.98
CA GLY A 49 -16.04 -24.78 -3.17
C GLY A 49 -16.87 -23.55 -2.82
N ILE A 50 -16.80 -22.49 -3.65
CA ILE A 50 -17.66 -21.31 -3.47
C ILE A 50 -19.16 -21.66 -3.49
N ALA A 51 -19.56 -22.72 -4.20
CA ALA A 51 -20.94 -23.17 -4.28
C ALA A 51 -21.50 -23.73 -2.95
N GLU A 52 -20.64 -24.04 -1.99
CA GLU A 52 -21.04 -24.52 -0.67
C GLU A 52 -21.35 -23.36 0.29
N LEU A 53 -21.11 -22.11 -0.14
CA LEU A 53 -21.42 -20.91 0.60
C LEU A 53 -22.81 -20.38 0.29
N TYR A 54 -23.48 -19.88 1.32
CA TYR A 54 -24.71 -19.13 1.18
C TYR A 54 -24.71 -17.89 2.07
N VAL A 55 -25.48 -16.88 1.65
CA VAL A 55 -25.66 -15.63 2.40
C VAL A 55 -27.06 -15.65 3.00
N SER A 56 -27.13 -15.42 4.31
CA SER A 56 -28.38 -15.34 5.06
C SER A 56 -28.54 -13.92 5.64
N PRO A 57 -29.71 -13.26 5.42
CA PRO A 57 -30.06 -12.03 6.10
C PRO A 57 -30.73 -12.36 7.44
N ASP A 58 -30.00 -12.28 8.54
CA ASP A 58 -30.52 -12.52 9.89
C ASP A 58 -30.02 -11.40 10.82
N GLY A 59 -30.76 -10.29 10.85
CA GLY A 59 -30.38 -9.01 11.46
C GLY A 59 -29.25 -8.28 10.72
N GLU A 60 -28.22 -9.03 10.32
CA GLU A 60 -27.05 -8.64 9.54
C GLU A 60 -26.80 -9.67 8.44
N LEU A 61 -26.05 -9.31 7.39
CA LEU A 61 -25.65 -10.30 6.38
C LEU A 61 -24.60 -11.26 6.96
N GLN A 62 -24.90 -12.56 6.88
CA GLN A 62 -24.05 -13.63 7.36
C GLN A 62 -23.62 -14.52 6.20
N LEU A 63 -22.34 -14.85 6.13
CA LEU A 63 -21.81 -15.89 5.26
C LEU A 63 -21.80 -17.21 6.03
N LYS A 64 -22.30 -18.29 5.44
CA LYS A 64 -22.36 -19.61 6.07
C LYS A 64 -21.92 -20.70 5.11
N LEU A 65 -21.41 -21.79 5.67
CA LEU A 65 -21.23 -23.07 4.98
C LEU A 65 -22.40 -23.98 5.35
N ALA A 66 -22.82 -24.87 4.44
CA ALA A 66 -23.96 -25.78 4.68
C ALA A 66 -23.79 -26.66 5.93
N GLU A 67 -22.54 -27.02 6.25
CA GLU A 67 -22.17 -27.87 7.38
C GLU A 67 -21.98 -27.08 8.69
N GLU A 68 -21.88 -25.76 8.62
CA GLU A 68 -21.63 -24.89 9.77
C GLU A 68 -22.91 -24.25 10.28
N GLN A 69 -23.18 -24.41 11.58
CA GLN A 69 -24.29 -23.70 12.23
C GLN A 69 -23.96 -22.21 12.45
N GLU A 70 -22.67 -21.90 12.65
CA GLU A 70 -22.20 -20.54 12.87
C GLU A 70 -21.86 -19.80 11.57
N ALA A 71 -22.00 -18.48 11.61
CA ALA A 71 -21.55 -17.61 10.52
C ALA A 71 -20.02 -17.61 10.43
N ILE A 72 -19.52 -17.80 9.20
CA ILE A 72 -18.10 -17.71 8.92
C ILE A 72 -17.69 -16.26 8.62
N ARG A 73 -16.45 -15.91 8.97
CA ARG A 73 -15.79 -14.67 8.51
C ARG A 73 -14.70 -14.99 7.50
N LEU A 74 -14.30 -13.99 6.72
CA LEU A 74 -13.15 -14.10 5.84
C LEU A 74 -11.91 -13.47 6.49
N TYR A 75 -10.74 -14.07 6.27
CA TYR A 75 -9.49 -13.35 6.46
C TYR A 75 -9.41 -12.16 5.49
N ASN A 76 -8.64 -11.14 5.86
CA ASN A 76 -8.34 -10.05 4.93
C ASN A 76 -7.58 -10.61 3.71
N GLY A 77 -8.06 -10.28 2.50
CA GLY A 77 -7.54 -10.82 1.25
C GLY A 77 -7.56 -9.78 0.13
N GLU A 78 -8.21 -10.07 -1.00
CA GLU A 78 -8.34 -9.10 -2.09
C GLU A 78 -9.12 -7.86 -1.62
N LEU A 79 -8.44 -6.72 -1.54
CA LEU A 79 -8.91 -5.49 -0.88
C LEU A 79 -10.21 -4.86 -1.43
N HIS A 80 -10.69 -5.31 -2.59
CA HIS A 80 -11.81 -4.73 -3.31
C HIS A 80 -12.80 -5.76 -3.86
N SER A 81 -12.80 -7.00 -3.35
CA SER A 81 -13.84 -7.95 -3.71
C SER A 81 -15.06 -7.75 -2.79
N MET A 82 -16.26 -7.81 -3.37
CA MET A 82 -17.52 -7.68 -2.62
C MET A 82 -17.58 -8.67 -1.44
N ALA A 83 -17.05 -9.89 -1.60
CA ALA A 83 -17.02 -10.86 -0.51
C ALA A 83 -16.18 -10.38 0.69
N HIS A 84 -14.99 -9.83 0.45
CA HIS A 84 -14.14 -9.29 1.54
C HIS A 84 -14.69 -7.98 2.10
N GLU A 85 -15.39 -7.18 1.31
CA GLU A 85 -16.01 -5.95 1.82
C GLU A 85 -17.09 -6.22 2.86
N TRP A 86 -17.86 -7.30 2.69
CA TRP A 86 -19.01 -7.62 3.54
C TRP A 86 -18.73 -8.65 4.62
N PHE A 87 -17.85 -9.63 4.36
CA PHE A 87 -17.71 -10.81 5.22
C PHE A 87 -16.33 -10.95 5.87
N ALA A 88 -15.36 -10.10 5.53
CA ALA A 88 -14.05 -10.14 6.18
C ALA A 88 -14.07 -9.58 7.60
N ILE A 89 -13.07 -9.97 8.39
CA ILE A 89 -12.76 -9.30 9.66
C ILE A 89 -12.48 -7.80 9.44
N PRO A 90 -12.66 -6.94 10.47
CA PRO A 90 -12.32 -5.53 10.36
C PRO A 90 -10.90 -5.34 9.82
N ARG A 91 -10.78 -4.37 8.90
CA ARG A 91 -9.52 -4.03 8.25
C ARG A 91 -9.14 -2.60 8.55
N VAL A 92 -7.87 -2.38 8.84
CA VAL A 92 -7.30 -1.04 8.86
C VAL A 92 -6.99 -0.65 7.42
N VAL A 93 -7.77 0.29 6.88
CA VAL A 93 -7.52 0.86 5.55
C VAL A 93 -6.89 2.23 5.76
N PRO A 94 -5.66 2.47 5.32
CA PRO A 94 -5.08 3.81 5.41
C PRO A 94 -5.89 4.75 4.51
N PHE A 95 -6.36 5.86 5.09
CA PHE A 95 -6.94 6.96 4.33
C PHE A 95 -5.85 7.98 4.00
N ARG A 96 -5.99 8.64 2.85
CA ARG A 96 -5.08 9.70 2.43
C ARG A 96 -5.65 11.05 2.87
N VAL A 97 -4.81 11.88 3.48
CA VAL A 97 -5.12 13.29 3.71
C VAL A 97 -4.66 14.08 2.49
N ASP A 98 -5.53 14.94 1.97
CA ASP A 98 -5.26 15.77 0.79
C ASP A 98 -5.69 17.21 1.09
N LEU A 99 -4.71 18.10 1.22
CA LEU A 99 -4.93 19.52 1.52
C LEU A 99 -4.81 20.42 0.26
N GLY A 100 -4.85 19.84 -0.94
CA GLY A 100 -4.72 20.58 -2.20
C GLY A 100 -3.37 20.35 -2.87
N ASP A 101 -2.72 21.43 -3.30
CA ASP A 101 -1.47 21.37 -4.08
C ASP A 101 -0.26 20.94 -3.23
N TRP A 102 -0.33 21.14 -1.93
CA TRP A 102 0.67 20.69 -0.97
C TRP A 102 -0.02 20.06 0.23
N THR A 103 0.56 18.98 0.75
CA THR A 103 0.15 18.36 2.00
C THR A 103 1.41 18.12 2.82
N PRO A 104 1.52 18.68 4.04
CA PRO A 104 2.69 18.50 4.88
C PRO A 104 2.84 17.04 5.29
N ARG A 105 4.03 16.68 5.79
CA ARG A 105 4.23 15.39 6.44
C ARG A 105 3.27 15.24 7.63
N ILE A 106 2.59 14.10 7.70
CA ILE A 106 1.68 13.76 8.81
C ILE A 106 2.37 12.70 9.67
N VAL A 107 2.54 13.04 10.95
CA VAL A 107 3.21 12.21 11.95
C VAL A 107 2.21 11.89 13.06
N LEU A 108 2.15 10.63 13.46
CA LEU A 108 1.33 10.11 14.56
C LEU A 108 2.27 9.46 15.58
N GLY A 109 2.54 10.14 16.70
CA GLY A 109 3.58 9.72 17.64
C GLY A 109 4.95 9.68 16.95
N ASP A 110 5.62 8.53 16.98
CA ASP A 110 6.92 8.30 16.32
C ASP A 110 6.79 7.75 14.89
N VAL A 111 5.57 7.69 14.34
CA VAL A 111 5.28 7.08 13.04
C VAL A 111 4.94 8.15 12.00
N VAL A 112 5.65 8.16 10.88
CA VAL A 112 5.24 8.95 9.72
C VAL A 112 4.10 8.24 9.01
N TYR A 113 2.88 8.72 9.22
CA TYR A 113 1.66 8.18 8.60
C TYR A 113 1.58 8.52 7.11
N GLN A 114 1.90 9.76 6.76
CA GLN A 114 1.92 10.22 5.37
C GLN A 114 3.13 11.12 5.14
N ARG A 115 3.91 10.80 4.11
CA ARG A 115 5.01 11.64 3.64
C ARG A 115 4.49 12.97 3.09
N GLU A 116 5.29 14.01 3.20
CA GLU A 116 5.05 15.29 2.54
C GLU A 116 4.84 15.09 1.04
N ARG A 117 3.87 15.81 0.48
CA ARG A 117 3.37 15.61 -0.87
C ARG A 117 3.06 16.92 -1.56
N TRP A 118 3.32 16.97 -2.86
CA TRP A 118 2.92 18.04 -3.76
C TRP A 118 2.13 17.47 -4.94
N LYS A 119 1.21 18.27 -5.48
CA LYS A 119 0.61 18.08 -6.79
C LYS A 119 1.28 19.05 -7.75
N VAL A 120 1.84 18.51 -8.82
CA VAL A 120 2.52 19.31 -9.85
C VAL A 120 1.84 19.03 -11.17
N THR A 121 1.35 20.06 -11.82
CA THR A 121 0.86 20.01 -13.19
C THR A 121 1.85 20.68 -14.12
N ARG A 122 1.86 20.25 -15.38
CA ARG A 122 2.57 20.96 -16.44
C ARG A 122 1.93 22.34 -16.65
N ASP A 123 2.67 23.39 -16.32
CA ASP A 123 2.24 24.78 -16.48
C ASP A 123 3.44 25.68 -16.86
N ASP A 124 3.26 26.99 -16.80
CA ASP A 124 4.26 27.98 -17.23
C ASP A 124 5.51 28.06 -16.33
N ARG A 125 5.58 27.26 -15.24
CA ARG A 125 6.78 27.17 -14.39
C ARG A 125 7.95 26.51 -15.09
N TRP A 126 7.70 25.68 -16.10
CA TRP A 126 8.74 25.05 -16.92
C TRP A 126 8.41 25.17 -18.42
N ARG A 127 9.42 25.16 -19.29
CA ARG A 127 9.21 25.32 -20.73
C ARG A 127 8.42 24.15 -21.34
N LYS A 128 7.69 24.42 -22.43
CA LYS A 128 6.93 23.39 -23.16
C LYS A 128 7.80 22.49 -24.03
N THR A 129 8.98 22.95 -24.43
CA THR A 129 9.87 22.19 -25.31
C THR A 129 11.32 22.47 -24.95
N TYR A 130 12.12 21.41 -24.94
CA TYR A 130 13.55 21.43 -24.64
C TYR A 130 14.31 20.86 -25.83
N ALA A 131 15.51 21.37 -26.10
CA ALA A 131 16.34 20.93 -27.22
C ALA A 131 17.53 20.10 -26.71
N GLY A 132 17.68 18.86 -27.18
CA GLY A 132 18.80 17.98 -26.82
C GLY A 132 19.00 17.84 -25.30
N THR A 133 20.25 17.72 -24.86
CA THR A 133 20.62 17.90 -23.45
C THR A 133 20.43 19.36 -23.07
N SER A 134 19.35 19.66 -22.35
CA SER A 134 18.89 21.04 -22.14
C SER A 134 19.23 21.58 -20.75
N PHE A 135 20.09 22.59 -20.71
CA PHE A 135 20.35 23.35 -19.49
C PHE A 135 19.08 24.02 -18.95
N GLU A 136 18.18 24.42 -19.85
CA GLU A 136 16.90 25.03 -19.54
C GLU A 136 15.99 24.10 -18.74
N LEU A 137 15.94 22.80 -19.08
CA LEU A 137 15.21 21.82 -18.29
C LEU A 137 15.76 21.72 -16.87
N PHE A 138 17.08 21.63 -16.75
CA PHE A 138 17.74 21.56 -15.46
C PHE A 138 17.45 22.80 -14.61
N TYR A 139 17.55 23.99 -15.21
CA TYR A 139 17.25 25.26 -14.55
C TYR A 139 15.77 25.35 -14.11
N ASP A 140 14.82 25.02 -14.99
CA ASP A 140 13.40 25.09 -14.69
C ASP A 140 12.99 24.12 -13.58
N MET A 141 13.53 22.89 -13.60
CA MET A 141 13.29 21.91 -12.54
C MET A 141 13.88 22.33 -11.19
N LEU A 142 15.08 22.93 -11.18
CA LEU A 142 15.66 23.49 -9.95
C LEU A 142 14.88 24.70 -9.43
N LYS A 143 14.39 25.56 -10.33
CA LYS A 143 13.51 26.68 -10.00
C LYS A 143 12.21 26.16 -9.37
N LEU A 144 11.57 25.18 -10.00
CA LEU A 144 10.36 24.53 -9.49
C LEU A 144 10.59 23.93 -8.10
N ARG A 145 11.68 23.18 -7.91
CA ARG A 145 12.06 22.62 -6.61
C ARG A 145 12.12 23.71 -5.54
N ARG A 146 12.79 24.83 -5.84
CA ARG A 146 12.95 25.95 -4.91
C ARG A 146 11.62 26.62 -4.59
N GLU A 147 10.78 26.85 -5.59
CA GLU A 147 9.46 27.50 -5.43
C GLU A 147 8.52 26.65 -4.58
N LEU A 148 8.48 25.34 -4.83
CA LEU A 148 7.64 24.39 -4.08
C LEU A 148 8.30 23.90 -2.78
N LYS A 149 9.53 24.33 -2.50
CA LYS A 149 10.35 23.93 -1.35
C LYS A 149 10.50 22.41 -1.22
N MET A 150 10.63 21.72 -2.35
CA MET A 150 10.81 20.27 -2.38
C MET A 150 12.23 19.87 -1.93
N PRO A 151 12.39 18.72 -1.25
CA PRO A 151 13.71 18.17 -0.95
C PRO A 151 14.45 17.77 -2.24
N GLU A 152 15.74 17.46 -2.12
CA GLU A 152 16.58 17.05 -3.25
C GLU A 152 16.14 15.73 -3.88
N TYR A 153 15.69 14.80 -3.05
CA TYR A 153 15.23 13.48 -3.46
C TYR A 153 13.71 13.37 -3.26
N VAL A 154 13.01 13.08 -4.35
CA VAL A 154 11.55 12.89 -4.34
C VAL A 154 11.16 11.67 -5.15
N TYR A 155 10.02 11.07 -4.83
CA TYR A 155 9.34 10.12 -5.70
C TYR A 155 8.23 10.83 -6.47
N VAL A 156 8.18 10.61 -7.77
CA VAL A 156 7.14 11.14 -8.65
C VAL A 156 6.27 10.00 -9.15
N ARG A 157 4.96 10.18 -9.08
CA ARG A 157 3.96 9.28 -9.65
C ARG A 157 3.07 10.04 -10.61
N VAL A 158 2.97 9.54 -11.83
CA VAL A 158 2.02 10.00 -12.84
C VAL A 158 1.05 8.88 -13.21
N SER A 159 -0.06 9.21 -13.89
CA SER A 159 -1.08 8.22 -14.25
C SER A 159 -0.61 7.18 -15.27
N THR A 160 0.36 7.52 -16.11
CA THR A 160 0.91 6.68 -17.18
C THR A 160 1.93 5.67 -16.68
N GLU A 161 2.52 5.89 -15.50
CA GLU A 161 3.55 5.04 -14.93
C GLU A 161 3.00 4.25 -13.73
N PRO A 162 2.99 2.90 -13.77
CA PRO A 162 2.40 2.08 -12.70
C PRO A 162 3.07 2.27 -11.33
N LYS A 163 4.37 2.60 -11.31
CA LYS A 163 5.16 2.77 -10.10
C LYS A 163 5.72 4.18 -10.00
N PRO A 164 5.82 4.75 -8.79
CA PRO A 164 6.59 5.96 -8.58
C PRO A 164 8.06 5.74 -8.96
N PHE A 165 8.70 6.77 -9.50
CA PHE A 165 10.12 6.78 -9.83
C PHE A 165 10.85 7.84 -8.99
N LEU A 166 12.11 7.58 -8.66
CA LEU A 166 12.95 8.50 -7.91
C LEU A 166 13.45 9.63 -8.82
N ILE A 167 13.44 10.85 -8.30
CA ILE A 167 14.09 12.02 -8.87
C ILE A 167 15.14 12.51 -7.89
N ASP A 168 16.35 12.65 -8.40
CA ASP A 168 17.42 13.46 -7.82
C ASP A 168 17.49 14.74 -8.65
N PHE A 169 17.23 15.89 -8.04
CA PHE A 169 17.24 17.19 -8.73
C PHE A 169 18.64 17.59 -9.24
N HIS A 170 19.71 16.90 -8.85
CA HIS A 170 21.06 17.08 -9.39
C HIS A 170 21.41 16.07 -10.50
N ASN A 171 20.51 15.15 -10.85
CA ASN A 171 20.69 14.21 -11.95
C ASN A 171 19.83 14.58 -13.17
N TYR A 172 20.46 15.11 -14.20
CA TYR A 172 19.79 15.52 -15.44
C TYR A 172 18.93 14.41 -16.07
N PHE A 173 19.43 13.17 -16.12
CA PHE A 173 18.72 12.07 -16.78
C PHE A 173 17.42 11.70 -16.06
N LEU A 174 17.38 11.85 -14.73
CA LEU A 174 16.15 11.64 -13.97
C LEU A 174 15.14 12.78 -14.22
N LEU A 175 15.61 14.02 -14.35
CA LEU A 175 14.76 15.15 -14.70
C LEU A 175 14.22 15.06 -16.13
N GLU A 176 15.04 14.64 -17.09
CA GLU A 176 14.63 14.34 -18.47
C GLU A 176 13.60 13.20 -18.51
N MET A 177 13.80 12.16 -17.71
CA MET A 177 12.82 11.08 -17.56
C MET A 177 11.48 11.60 -17.01
N TRP A 178 11.49 12.42 -15.95
CA TRP A 178 10.27 13.04 -15.43
C TRP A 178 9.56 13.85 -16.52
N GLU A 179 10.28 14.74 -17.18
CA GLU A 179 9.73 15.58 -18.24
C GLU A 179 9.12 14.75 -19.38
N SER A 180 9.78 13.67 -19.80
CA SER A 180 9.28 12.77 -20.85
C SER A 180 7.96 12.09 -20.50
N PHE A 181 7.67 11.91 -19.20
CA PHE A 181 6.42 11.33 -18.74
C PHE A 181 5.30 12.35 -18.56
N MET A 182 5.61 13.65 -18.45
CA MET A 182 4.62 14.70 -18.20
C MET A 182 3.86 15.11 -19.46
N ARG A 183 2.57 14.82 -19.50
CA ARG A 183 1.64 15.29 -20.55
C ARG A 183 0.95 16.61 -20.16
N GLU A 184 0.33 17.28 -21.12
CA GLU A 184 -0.59 18.39 -20.84
C GLU A 184 -1.72 17.92 -19.90
N ASP A 185 -2.12 18.78 -18.97
CA ASP A 185 -3.14 18.54 -17.92
C ASP A 185 -2.89 17.34 -16.98
N GLN A 186 -1.73 16.68 -17.09
CA GLN A 186 -1.39 15.57 -16.20
C GLN A 186 -0.95 16.08 -14.83
N VAL A 187 -1.53 15.52 -13.78
CA VAL A 187 -1.11 15.77 -12.40
C VAL A 187 -0.06 14.73 -12.00
N ALA A 188 1.15 15.18 -11.72
CA ALA A 188 2.17 14.43 -11.00
C ALA A 188 1.95 14.54 -9.50
N ILE A 189 1.94 13.40 -8.82
CA ILE A 189 2.03 13.33 -7.37
C ILE A 189 3.49 13.18 -6.99
N VAL A 190 4.05 14.24 -6.42
CA VAL A 190 5.41 14.24 -5.90
C VAL A 190 5.35 13.98 -4.40
N THR A 191 6.18 13.09 -3.89
CA THR A 191 6.32 12.80 -2.46
C THR A 191 7.77 12.82 -2.07
N GLU A 192 8.10 13.32 -0.88
CA GLU A 192 9.47 13.29 -0.38
C GLU A 192 10.05 11.87 -0.35
N MET A 193 11.36 11.73 -0.57
CA MET A 193 12.08 10.50 -0.22
C MET A 193 12.31 10.47 1.30
N LEU A 194 11.74 9.47 1.98
CA LEU A 194 11.92 9.30 3.42
C LEU A 194 12.00 7.81 3.78
N PRO A 195 13.11 7.31 4.37
CA PRO A 195 14.34 8.04 4.71
C PRO A 195 15.07 8.59 3.48
N GLY A 196 15.70 9.76 3.63
CA GLY A 196 16.67 10.28 2.65
C GLY A 196 17.95 9.42 2.60
N PRO A 197 18.79 9.55 1.55
CA PRO A 197 20.01 8.74 1.40
C PRO A 197 20.94 8.77 2.62
N GLU A 198 21.07 9.93 3.25
CA GLU A 198 21.83 10.20 4.48
C GLU A 198 21.20 9.61 5.75
N HIS A 199 19.98 9.10 5.68
CA HIS A 199 19.24 8.47 6.77
C HIS A 199 18.97 6.97 6.55
N LEU A 200 19.52 6.38 5.48
CA LEU A 200 19.48 4.93 5.26
C LEU A 200 20.26 4.18 6.37
N TRP A 201 19.56 3.30 7.07
CA TRP A 201 20.06 2.63 8.28
C TRP A 201 20.76 1.30 7.99
N LEU A 202 20.36 0.57 6.95
CA LEU A 202 20.99 -0.71 6.58
C LEU A 202 22.31 -0.45 5.89
N ARG A 203 23.38 -1.04 6.42
CA ARG A 203 24.75 -0.89 5.90
C ARG A 203 25.45 -2.23 5.77
N ASP A 204 26.33 -2.34 4.78
CA ASP A 204 27.26 -3.47 4.68
C ASP A 204 28.56 -3.21 5.48
N THR A 205 29.51 -4.15 5.38
CA THR A 205 30.82 -4.06 6.03
C THR A 205 31.74 -2.99 5.46
N GLU A 206 31.46 -2.50 4.24
CA GLU A 206 32.21 -1.42 3.58
C GLU A 206 31.61 -0.04 3.91
N GLY A 207 30.45 0.01 4.58
CA GLY A 207 29.74 1.22 4.94
C GLY A 207 28.77 1.73 3.86
N ASN A 208 28.57 0.98 2.77
CA ASN A 208 27.56 1.28 1.76
C ASN A 208 26.17 1.18 2.38
N ARG A 209 25.24 2.02 1.92
CA ARG A 209 23.89 2.15 2.48
C ARG A 209 22.84 1.61 1.53
N TYR A 210 21.81 0.98 2.08
CA TYR A 210 20.77 0.32 1.30
C TYR A 210 19.37 0.75 1.73
N CYS A 211 18.48 0.89 0.75
CA CYS A 211 17.05 0.95 1.01
C CYS A 211 16.59 -0.41 1.57
N ALA A 212 15.88 -0.37 2.70
CA ALA A 212 15.37 -1.56 3.36
C ALA A 212 13.96 -1.31 3.88
N GLU A 213 13.13 -2.35 3.86
CA GLU A 213 11.77 -2.34 4.36
C GLU A 213 11.57 -3.57 5.24
N PHE A 214 11.03 -3.37 6.44
CA PHE A 214 10.53 -4.47 7.25
C PHE A 214 9.08 -4.72 6.93
N ARG A 215 8.77 -6.00 6.74
CA ARG A 215 7.40 -6.46 6.65
C ARG A 215 7.10 -7.35 7.84
N THR A 216 6.12 -6.95 8.64
CA THR A 216 5.75 -7.63 9.87
C THR A 216 4.26 -7.94 9.90
N SER A 217 3.90 -9.00 10.62
CA SER A 217 2.54 -9.28 11.06
C SER A 217 2.49 -9.10 12.56
N VAL A 218 1.58 -8.26 13.04
CA VAL A 218 1.37 -8.02 14.47
C VAL A 218 0.04 -8.62 14.87
N PHE A 219 0.04 -9.41 15.93
CA PHE A 219 -1.16 -9.96 16.55
C PHE A 219 -1.32 -9.30 17.92
N TYR A 220 -2.52 -8.85 18.22
CA TYR A 220 -2.84 -8.18 19.48
C TYR A 220 -3.99 -8.90 20.17
N HIS A 221 -3.79 -9.26 21.44
CA HIS A 221 -4.82 -9.84 22.29
C HIS A 221 -5.56 -8.71 23.02
N ALA A 222 -6.84 -8.52 22.69
CA ALA A 222 -7.64 -7.42 23.25
C ALA A 222 -7.83 -7.51 24.78
N ASP A 223 -7.65 -8.69 25.39
CA ASP A 223 -7.84 -8.91 26.83
C ASP A 223 -6.68 -8.34 27.70
N ALA A 224 -5.66 -7.69 27.10
CA ALA A 224 -4.45 -7.24 27.79
C ALA A 224 -4.38 -5.73 28.12
N VAL A 225 -5.35 -4.92 27.68
CA VAL A 225 -5.50 -3.53 28.15
C VAL A 225 -6.69 -3.52 29.08
N GLY A 226 -6.42 -3.76 30.37
CA GLY A 226 -7.31 -3.27 31.41
C GLY A 226 -7.34 -1.75 31.30
N ASP A 227 -8.53 -1.17 31.31
CA ASP A 227 -8.71 0.26 31.54
C ASP A 227 -7.89 0.62 32.79
N GLN A 228 -6.76 1.29 32.59
CA GLN A 228 -6.13 2.03 33.66
C GLN A 228 -6.91 3.34 33.76
N GLU A 229 -7.71 3.44 34.83
CA GLU A 229 -8.29 4.70 35.33
C GLU A 229 -7.25 5.82 35.43
#